data_AF-A0A3D9F7Z9-F1
#
_entry.id   AF-A0A3D9F7Z9-F1
#
_cell.length_a   1.000
_cell.length_b   1.000
_cell.length_c   1.000
_cell.angle_alpha   90.00
_cell.angle_beta   90.00
_cell.angle_gamma   90.00
#
_symmetry.space_group_name_H-M   'P 1'
#
loop_
_entity.id
_entity.type
_entity.pdbx_description
1 polymer ?
#
loop_
_entity_poly.entity_id
_entity_poly.type
_entity_poly.pdbx_seq_one_letter_code
_entity_poly.pdbx_strand_id
1 'polypeptide(L)'
;YTAPPTPEPGDMIIQSWDTASKEGALNDWSVGITALKRKNDLYILDVFRAKLSFPKLRSKVIGLARHHKARVLLIEDAASGTHLLQQLRHDQPRGVPRPIRIKPDGDKLTRMSAQSHQIEAGQLLLPVDAPWLAAFEHEILGFPGTKHDDQVDALAQLLGWKGKQSGRRYTVAGPRYCIDGKWSGGGVY
;
A
#
# COMPACT_ATOMS: atom_id res chain seq x y z
N TYR A 1 -4.92 16.12 9.59
CA TYR A 1 -4.96 17.21 8.60
C TYR A 1 -6.40 17.69 8.40
N THR A 2 -6.62 18.97 8.12
CA THR A 2 -7.98 19.53 7.96
C THR A 2 -8.52 19.44 6.52
N ALA A 3 -7.62 19.40 5.54
CA ALA A 3 -7.94 19.14 4.13
C ALA A 3 -6.88 18.20 3.53
N PRO A 4 -7.24 17.36 2.54
CA PRO A 4 -6.27 16.53 1.83
C PRO A 4 -5.12 17.38 1.28
N PRO A 5 -3.87 16.88 1.31
CA PRO A 5 -2.74 17.64 0.79
C PRO A 5 -2.89 17.87 -0.72
N THR A 6 -2.53 19.08 -1.18
CA THR A 6 -2.42 19.36 -2.61
C THR A 6 -1.34 18.46 -3.20
N PRO A 7 -1.59 17.75 -4.32
CA PRO A 7 -0.58 16.87 -4.92
C PRO A 7 0.69 17.60 -5.33
N GLU A 8 1.85 17.04 -4.99
CA GLU A 8 3.18 17.54 -5.33
C GLU A 8 3.92 16.56 -6.26
N PRO A 9 4.91 17.03 -7.04
CA PRO A 9 5.76 16.16 -7.82
C PRO A 9 6.43 15.09 -6.94
N GLY A 10 6.23 13.82 -7.29
CA GLY A 10 6.76 12.67 -6.54
C GLY A 10 5.75 12.02 -5.60
N ASP A 11 4.61 12.66 -5.34
CA ASP A 11 3.52 12.02 -4.61
C ASP A 11 2.98 10.83 -5.39
N MET A 12 2.55 9.82 -4.64
CA MET A 12 1.84 8.68 -5.22
C MET A 12 0.69 8.23 -4.34
N ILE A 13 -0.43 7.91 -4.98
CA ILE A 13 -1.54 7.24 -4.32
C ILE A 13 -1.28 5.74 -4.30
N ILE A 14 -1.31 5.17 -3.11
CA ILE A 14 -1.15 3.74 -2.84
C ILE A 14 -2.46 3.24 -2.26
N GLN A 15 -2.91 2.09 -2.75
CA GLN A 15 -3.98 1.32 -2.13
C GLN A 15 -3.45 0.01 -1.59
N SER A 16 -3.76 -0.27 -0.35
CA SER A 16 -3.43 -1.51 0.34
C SER A 16 -4.70 -2.25 0.69
N TRP A 17 -4.84 -3.46 0.13
CA TRP A 17 -6.01 -4.30 0.34
C TRP A 17 -5.65 -5.54 1.13
N ASP A 18 -6.36 -5.72 2.24
CA ASP A 18 -6.55 -7.00 2.91
C ASP A 18 -7.95 -7.51 2.55
N THR A 19 -8.02 -8.75 2.06
CA THR A 19 -9.23 -9.31 1.48
C THR A 19 -9.52 -10.65 2.13
N ALA A 20 -10.55 -10.69 2.96
CA ALA A 20 -10.99 -11.95 3.52
C ALA A 20 -11.77 -12.82 2.50
N SER A 21 -11.86 -14.12 2.78
CA SER A 21 -12.69 -15.07 2.03
C SER A 21 -13.46 -15.96 2.97
N LYS A 22 -14.79 -15.88 2.91
CA LYS A 22 -15.68 -17.02 3.15
C LYS A 22 -16.86 -16.89 2.19
N GLU A 23 -17.14 -17.94 1.42
CA GLU A 23 -18.38 -18.06 0.67
C GLU A 23 -19.54 -18.32 1.66
N GLY A 24 -20.53 -17.44 1.68
CA GLY A 24 -21.74 -17.60 2.50
C GLY A 24 -22.27 -16.28 3.08
N ALA A 25 -23.38 -16.35 3.81
CA ALA A 25 -24.05 -15.19 4.42
C ALA A 25 -23.17 -14.45 5.47
N LEU A 26 -22.02 -15.02 5.84
CA LEU A 26 -21.03 -14.47 6.76
C LEU A 26 -19.71 -14.19 6.04
N ASN A 27 -19.74 -13.30 5.04
CA ASN A 27 -18.49 -12.80 4.47
C ASN A 27 -17.67 -12.13 5.59
N ASP A 28 -16.38 -12.44 5.66
CA ASP A 28 -15.43 -11.72 6.51
C ASP A 28 -15.15 -10.31 5.91
N TRP A 29 -14.54 -9.43 6.69
CA TRP A 29 -14.33 -8.04 6.26
C TRP A 29 -13.24 -7.96 5.17
N SER A 30 -13.48 -7.16 4.14
CA SER A 30 -12.43 -6.69 3.24
C SER A 30 -12.12 -5.23 3.57
N VAL A 31 -10.83 -4.90 3.68
CA VAL A 31 -10.36 -3.56 3.98
C VAL A 31 -9.48 -3.04 2.84
N GLY A 32 -9.73 -1.80 2.43
CA GLY A 32 -8.90 -1.07 1.48
C GLY A 32 -8.48 0.26 2.08
N ILE A 33 -7.18 0.45 2.32
CA ILE A 33 -6.62 1.74 2.76
C ILE A 33 -6.05 2.47 1.55
N THR A 34 -6.53 3.69 1.30
CA THR A 34 -5.97 4.60 0.29
C THR A 34 -5.12 5.65 0.98
N ALA A 35 -3.86 5.77 0.58
CA ALA A 35 -2.94 6.76 1.14
C ALA A 35 -2.18 7.52 0.05
N LEU A 36 -1.92 8.81 0.30
CA LEU A 36 -0.91 9.56 -0.43
C LEU A 36 0.43 9.40 0.28
N LYS A 37 1.42 8.88 -0.45
CA LYS A 37 2.80 8.80 0.02
C LYS A 37 3.58 10.00 -0.50
N ARG A 38 4.14 10.77 0.44
CA ARG A 38 5.02 11.91 0.19
C ARG A 38 6.31 11.71 0.96
N LYS A 39 7.39 11.37 0.26
CA LYS A 39 8.66 10.99 0.90
C LYS A 39 8.43 9.86 1.93
N ASN A 40 8.58 10.17 3.21
CA ASN A 40 8.37 9.24 4.33
C ASN A 40 6.95 9.32 4.91
N ASP A 41 6.19 10.37 4.57
CA ASP A 41 4.88 10.63 5.12
C ASP A 41 3.79 9.88 4.36
N LEU A 42 2.82 9.36 5.10
CA LEU A 42 1.63 8.70 4.60
C LEU A 42 0.38 9.42 5.10
N TYR A 43 -0.32 10.07 4.17
CA TYR A 43 -1.60 10.71 4.44
C TYR A 43 -2.71 9.70 4.13
N ILE A 44 -3.44 9.23 5.14
CA ILE A 44 -4.55 8.29 4.95
C ILE A 44 -5.76 9.05 4.43
N LEU A 45 -6.10 8.84 3.16
CA LEU A 45 -7.15 9.58 2.47
C LEU A 45 -8.52 8.91 2.60
N ASP A 46 -8.56 7.58 2.60
CA ASP A 46 -9.79 6.80 2.71
C ASP A 46 -9.50 5.43 3.32
N VAL A 47 -10.42 4.96 4.16
CA VAL A 47 -10.42 3.59 4.68
C VAL A 47 -11.78 2.97 4.35
N PHE A 48 -11.77 2.09 3.37
CA PHE A 48 -12.93 1.32 2.98
C PHE A 48 -12.98 0.00 3.77
N ARG A 49 -14.13 -0.31 4.37
CA ARG A 49 -14.37 -1.59 5.06
C ARG A 49 -15.76 -2.12 4.74
N ALA A 50 -15.85 -3.32 4.17
CA ALA A 50 -17.13 -3.95 3.88
C ALA A 50 -17.04 -5.48 3.78
N LYS A 51 -18.15 -6.15 4.07
CA LYS A 51 -18.36 -7.57 3.82
C LYS A 51 -18.89 -7.75 2.39
N LEU A 52 -18.03 -8.23 1.48
CA LEU A 52 -18.34 -8.27 0.04
C LEU A 52 -18.24 -9.68 -0.52
N SER A 53 -19.20 -10.06 -1.35
CA SER A 53 -19.02 -11.16 -2.31
C SER A 53 -17.91 -10.80 -3.30
N PHE A 54 -17.20 -11.80 -3.83
CA PHE A 54 -16.08 -11.57 -4.74
C PHE A 54 -16.35 -10.62 -5.93
N PRO A 55 -17.48 -10.71 -6.67
CA PRO A 55 -17.76 -9.77 -7.77
C PRO A 55 -17.87 -8.30 -7.31
N LYS A 56 -18.44 -8.09 -6.12
CA LYS A 56 -18.55 -6.76 -5.50
C LYS A 56 -17.19 -6.26 -5.02
N LEU A 57 -16.36 -7.13 -4.46
CA LEU A 57 -14.98 -6.83 -4.08
C LEU A 57 -14.17 -6.34 -5.29
N ARG A 58 -14.14 -7.10 -6.39
CA ARG A 58 -13.44 -6.70 -7.62
C ARG A 58 -13.92 -5.35 -8.14
N SER A 59 -15.24 -5.16 -8.22
CA SER A 59 -15.82 -3.90 -8.69
C SER A 59 -15.44 -2.72 -7.79
N LYS A 60 -15.40 -2.93 -6.47
CA LYS A 60 -15.04 -1.91 -5.49
C LYS A 60 -13.56 -1.53 -5.57
N VAL A 61 -12.66 -2.51 -5.67
CA VAL A 61 -11.21 -2.29 -5.83
C VAL A 61 -10.92 -1.47 -7.09
N ILE A 62 -11.52 -1.84 -8.22
CA ILE A 62 -11.39 -1.10 -9.49
C ILE A 62 -11.96 0.32 -9.35
N GLY A 63 -13.13 0.46 -8.74
CA GLY A 63 -13.78 1.76 -8.54
C GLY A 63 -12.94 2.72 -7.71
N LEU A 64 -12.44 2.26 -6.55
CA LEU A 64 -11.60 3.09 -5.68
C LEU A 64 -10.24 3.39 -6.32
N ALA A 65 -9.62 2.42 -6.99
CA ALA A 65 -8.36 2.66 -7.70
C ALA A 65 -8.50 3.77 -8.76
N ARG A 66 -9.60 3.78 -9.51
CA ARG A 66 -9.89 4.83 -10.50
C ARG A 66 -10.22 6.17 -9.83
N HIS A 67 -11.08 6.14 -8.82
CA HIS A 67 -11.53 7.35 -8.12
C HIS A 67 -10.36 8.14 -7.55
N HIS A 68 -9.45 7.45 -6.86
CA HIS A 68 -8.27 8.07 -6.26
C HIS A 68 -7.06 8.14 -7.20
N LYS A 69 -7.18 7.65 -8.44
CA LYS A 69 -6.06 7.57 -9.41
C LYS A 69 -4.85 6.84 -8.82
N ALA A 70 -5.09 5.68 -8.20
CA ALA A 70 -4.07 4.87 -7.56
C ALA A 70 -2.93 4.54 -8.53
N ARG A 71 -1.70 4.77 -8.09
CA ARG A 71 -0.48 4.41 -8.84
C ARG A 71 0.07 3.06 -8.41
N VAL A 72 -0.27 2.65 -7.19
CA VAL A 72 0.17 1.40 -6.58
C VAL A 72 -1.05 0.71 -6.00
N LEU A 73 -1.20 -0.57 -6.30
CA LEU A 73 -2.26 -1.42 -5.76
C LEU A 73 -1.60 -2.66 -5.15
N LEU A 74 -1.60 -2.72 -3.83
CA LEU A 74 -1.10 -3.84 -3.03
C LEU A 74 -2.30 -4.71 -2.66
N ILE A 75 -2.17 -6.02 -2.89
CA ILE A 75 -3.20 -6.99 -2.55
C ILE A 75 -2.49 -8.18 -1.91
N GLU A 76 -2.98 -8.58 -0.74
CA GLU A 76 -2.52 -9.78 -0.06
C GLU A 76 -2.80 -11.06 -0.88
N ASP A 77 -1.81 -11.96 -0.98
CA ASP A 77 -1.91 -13.25 -1.68
C ASP A 77 -2.53 -14.34 -0.80
N ALA A 78 -3.67 -14.03 -0.20
CA ALA A 78 -4.42 -14.94 0.64
C ALA A 78 -5.88 -14.95 0.21
N ALA A 79 -6.57 -16.06 0.47
CA ALA A 79 -8.03 -16.10 0.38
C ALA A 79 -8.55 -15.58 -0.98
N SER A 80 -9.43 -14.58 -0.99
CA SER A 80 -10.03 -13.99 -2.18
C SER A 80 -9.06 -13.07 -2.95
N GLY A 81 -7.98 -12.63 -2.30
CA GLY A 81 -6.94 -11.78 -2.85
C GLY A 81 -6.13 -12.47 -3.95
N THR A 82 -5.87 -13.77 -3.82
CA THR A 82 -5.20 -14.58 -4.85
C THR A 82 -6.00 -14.57 -6.16
N HIS A 83 -7.32 -14.77 -6.09
CA HIS A 83 -8.17 -14.76 -7.27
C HIS A 83 -8.31 -13.36 -7.85
N LEU A 84 -8.46 -12.34 -6.99
CA LEU A 84 -8.51 -10.93 -7.40
C LEU A 84 -7.23 -10.51 -8.14
N LEU A 85 -6.05 -10.90 -7.63
CA LEU A 85 -4.76 -10.68 -8.25
C LEU A 85 -4.69 -11.26 -9.67
N GLN A 86 -5.15 -12.50 -9.84
CA GLN A 86 -5.16 -13.17 -11.15
C GLN A 86 -6.09 -12.46 -12.14
N GLN A 87 -7.33 -12.18 -11.74
CA GLN A 87 -8.29 -11.50 -12.61
C GLN A 87 -7.84 -10.10 -13.01
N LEU A 88 -7.39 -9.27 -12.06
CA LEU A 88 -6.92 -7.92 -12.38
C LEU A 88 -5.68 -7.92 -13.29
N ARG A 89 -4.80 -8.93 -13.17
CA ARG A 89 -3.64 -9.09 -14.07
C ARG A 89 -4.03 -9.58 -15.46
N HIS A 90 -5.08 -10.39 -15.56
CA HIS A 90 -5.62 -10.87 -16.82
C HIS A 90 -6.37 -9.76 -17.56
N ASP A 91 -7.36 -9.16 -16.89
CA ASP A 91 -8.30 -8.20 -17.47
C ASP A 91 -7.66 -6.83 -17.75
N GLN A 92 -6.63 -6.45 -16.98
CA GLN A 92 -5.92 -5.17 -17.07
C GLN A 92 -6.85 -3.96 -17.24
N PRO A 93 -7.80 -3.76 -16.31
CA PRO A 93 -8.82 -2.71 -16.44
C PRO A 93 -8.17 -1.33 -16.56
N ARG A 94 -8.56 -0.56 -17.58
CA ARG A 94 -8.04 0.80 -17.81
C ARG A 94 -8.17 1.66 -16.55
N GLY A 95 -7.10 2.41 -16.26
CA GLY A 95 -7.03 3.31 -15.10
C GLY A 95 -6.78 2.60 -13.76
N VAL A 96 -6.42 1.32 -13.77
CA VAL A 96 -6.04 0.55 -12.59
C VAL A 96 -4.59 0.08 -12.76
N PRO A 97 -3.70 0.29 -11.78
CA PRO A 97 -2.33 -0.19 -11.87
C PRO A 97 -2.29 -1.72 -11.76
N ARG A 98 -1.29 -2.35 -12.39
CA ARG A 98 -1.07 -3.80 -12.26
C ARG A 98 -0.84 -4.13 -10.77
N PRO A 99 -1.59 -5.06 -10.17
CA PRO A 99 -1.53 -5.27 -8.74
C PRO A 99 -0.23 -5.98 -8.33
N ILE A 100 0.34 -5.47 -7.24
CA ILE A 100 1.51 -6.02 -6.57
C ILE A 100 1.01 -6.99 -5.51
N ARG A 101 1.56 -8.20 -5.59
CA ARG A 101 1.29 -9.25 -4.62
C ARG A 101 2.05 -8.95 -3.33
N ILE A 102 1.37 -9.04 -2.20
CA ILE A 102 1.99 -9.04 -0.88
C ILE A 102 1.82 -10.42 -0.25
N LYS A 103 2.89 -10.93 0.35
CA LYS A 103 2.84 -12.09 1.24
C LYS A 103 3.32 -11.60 2.59
N PRO A 104 2.49 -11.64 3.63
CA PRO A 104 2.94 -11.35 4.98
C PRO A 104 4.12 -12.26 5.34
N ASP A 105 5.15 -11.67 5.95
CA ASP A 105 6.29 -12.40 6.52
C ASP A 105 6.33 -12.16 8.02
N GLY A 106 6.48 -13.23 8.81
CA GLY A 106 6.35 -13.20 10.26
C GLY A 106 4.91 -13.02 10.78
N ASP A 107 4.77 -13.01 12.10
CA ASP A 107 3.47 -12.80 12.74
C ASP A 107 3.02 -11.33 12.70
N LYS A 108 1.72 -11.11 12.94
CA LYS A 108 1.08 -9.79 12.86
C LYS A 108 1.68 -8.77 13.83
N LEU A 109 1.97 -9.21 15.06
CA LEU A 109 2.57 -8.38 16.11
C LEU A 109 3.96 -7.88 15.70
N THR A 110 4.78 -8.76 15.13
CA THR A 110 6.12 -8.45 14.64
C THR A 110 6.06 -7.47 13.47
N ARG A 111 5.12 -7.69 12.53
CA ARG A 111 4.91 -6.78 11.39
C ARG A 111 4.53 -5.38 11.85
N MET A 112 3.60 -5.25 12.79
CA MET A 112 3.19 -3.94 13.32
C MET A 112 4.29 -3.28 14.15
N SER A 113 4.96 -4.05 15.03
CA SER A 113 6.11 -3.56 15.81
C SER A 113 7.20 -3.00 14.92
N ALA A 114 7.46 -3.64 13.77
CA ALA A 114 8.43 -3.14 12.80
C ALA A 114 8.04 -1.78 12.20
N GLN A 115 6.75 -1.41 12.22
CA GLN A 115 6.27 -0.11 11.71
C GLN A 115 6.03 0.93 12.80
N SER A 116 6.07 0.57 14.09
CA SER A 116 5.83 1.50 15.21
C SER A 116 6.70 2.75 15.12
N HIS A 117 7.96 2.61 14.70
CA HIS A 117 8.88 3.75 14.51
C HIS A 117 8.33 4.82 13.55
N GLN A 118 7.59 4.46 12.50
CA GLN A 118 7.00 5.43 11.56
C GLN A 118 5.81 6.16 12.19
N ILE A 119 5.00 5.42 12.94
CA ILE A 119 3.85 5.97 13.66
C ILE A 119 4.34 6.94 14.74
N GLU A 120 5.31 6.52 15.55
CA GLU A 120 5.93 7.33 16.60
C GLU A 120 6.67 8.56 16.04
N ALA A 121 7.26 8.44 14.85
CA ALA A 121 7.88 9.55 14.15
C ALA A 121 6.86 10.53 13.51
N GLY A 122 5.55 10.31 13.68
CA GLY A 122 4.50 11.17 13.14
C GLY A 122 4.34 11.09 11.62
N GLN A 123 4.80 10.00 11.00
CA GLN A 123 4.75 9.81 9.54
C GLN A 123 3.41 9.26 9.05
N LEU A 124 2.50 8.89 9.96
CA LEU A 124 1.12 8.51 9.64
C LEU A 124 0.19 9.70 9.94
N LEU A 125 -0.32 10.33 8.88
CA LEU A 125 -1.17 11.51 9.00
C LEU A 125 -2.63 11.14 8.70
N LEU A 126 -3.48 11.32 9.71
CA LEU A 126 -4.92 11.12 9.62
C LEU A 126 -5.66 12.46 9.41
N PRO A 127 -6.82 12.48 8.75
CA PRO A 127 -7.69 13.64 8.74
C PRO A 127 -8.20 13.93 10.17
N VAL A 128 -8.60 15.18 10.44
CA VAL A 128 -9.24 15.54 11.72
C VAL A 128 -10.68 15.03 11.83
N ASP A 129 -11.32 14.79 10.69
CA ASP A 129 -12.68 14.28 10.59
C ASP A 129 -12.81 13.41 9.33
N ALA A 130 -13.28 12.18 9.54
CA ALA A 130 -13.70 11.29 8.46
C ALA A 130 -14.66 10.22 9.02
N PRO A 131 -15.64 9.75 8.22
CA PRO A 131 -16.60 8.74 8.67
C PRO A 131 -15.98 7.42 9.13
N TRP A 132 -14.79 7.08 8.63
CA TRP A 132 -14.05 5.86 8.97
C TRP A 132 -13.07 6.05 10.13
N LEU A 133 -12.78 7.29 10.54
CA LEU A 133 -11.65 7.61 11.43
C LEU A 133 -11.80 6.96 12.80
N ALA A 134 -12.93 7.16 13.47
CA ALA A 134 -13.14 6.63 14.82
C ALA A 134 -13.04 5.09 14.87
N ALA A 135 -13.58 4.39 13.87
CA ALA A 135 -13.51 2.94 13.77
C ALA A 135 -12.10 2.44 13.44
N PHE A 136 -11.35 3.21 12.66
CA PHE A 136 -9.96 2.93 12.35
C PHE A 136 -9.08 3.11 13.59
N GLU A 137 -9.15 4.26 14.26
CA GLU A 137 -8.37 4.56 15.47
C GLU A 137 -8.65 3.56 16.59
N HIS A 138 -9.92 3.22 16.83
CA HIS A 138 -10.28 2.21 17.83
C HIS A 138 -9.60 0.85 17.56
N GLU A 139 -9.50 0.45 16.29
CA GLU A 139 -8.86 -0.81 15.93
C GLU A 139 -7.33 -0.74 16.05
N ILE A 140 -6.70 0.32 15.53
CA ILE A 140 -5.24 0.49 15.58
C ILE A 140 -4.75 0.64 17.03
N LEU A 141 -5.44 1.44 17.85
CA LEU A 141 -5.03 1.72 19.24
C LEU A 141 -5.37 0.57 20.20
N GLY A 142 -6.40 -0.21 19.90
CA GLY A 142 -6.78 -1.35 20.73
C GLY A 142 -6.05 -2.64 20.37
N PHE A 143 -5.30 -2.69 19.27
CA PHE A 143 -4.54 -3.87 18.86
C PHE A 143 -3.43 -4.20 19.88
N PRO A 144 -3.21 -5.48 20.28
CA PRO A 144 -3.82 -6.70 19.75
C PRO A 144 -5.11 -7.16 20.45
N GLY A 145 -5.68 -6.35 21.35
CA GLY A 145 -6.83 -6.70 22.18
C GLY A 145 -8.20 -6.53 21.51
N THR A 146 -8.27 -5.98 20.29
CA THR A 146 -9.53 -5.81 19.56
C THR A 146 -10.01 -7.12 18.93
N LYS A 147 -11.33 -7.25 18.78
CA LYS A 147 -11.97 -8.40 18.10
C LYS A 147 -11.59 -8.52 16.61
N HIS A 148 -11.26 -7.40 15.99
CA HIS A 148 -10.92 -7.31 14.58
C HIS A 148 -9.55 -6.68 14.41
N ASP A 149 -8.84 -7.08 13.37
CA ASP A 149 -7.50 -6.61 13.04
C ASP A 149 -7.26 -6.48 11.51
N ASP A 150 -8.33 -6.55 10.70
CA ASP A 150 -8.27 -6.44 9.24
C ASP A 150 -7.72 -5.06 8.79
N GLN A 151 -8.03 -3.98 9.54
CA GLN A 151 -7.49 -2.64 9.27
C GLN A 151 -6.02 -2.53 9.65
N VAL A 152 -5.61 -3.24 10.71
CA VAL A 152 -4.21 -3.34 11.14
C VAL A 152 -3.39 -4.05 10.06
N ASP A 153 -3.90 -5.14 9.47
CA ASP A 153 -3.21 -5.86 8.40
C ASP A 153 -3.02 -5.01 7.15
N ALA A 154 -4.08 -4.34 6.70
CA ALA A 154 -4.01 -3.45 5.55
C ALA A 154 -3.01 -2.29 5.79
N LEU A 155 -2.94 -1.77 7.02
CA LEU A 155 -2.02 -0.70 7.41
C LEU A 155 -0.57 -1.21 7.49
N ALA A 156 -0.32 -2.36 8.12
CA ALA A 156 1.00 -2.97 8.22
C ALA A 156 1.60 -3.21 6.82
N GLN A 157 0.78 -3.73 5.90
CA GLN A 157 1.12 -3.92 4.50
C GLN A 157 1.50 -2.60 3.81
N LEU A 158 0.73 -1.54 4.06
CA LEU A 158 0.97 -0.22 3.48
C LEU A 158 2.29 0.39 3.98
N LEU A 159 2.51 0.36 5.29
CA LEU A 159 3.71 0.89 5.95
C LEU A 159 4.98 0.14 5.53
N GLY A 160 4.90 -1.20 5.48
CA GLY A 160 6.00 -2.05 5.04
C GLY A 160 6.37 -1.89 3.56
N TRP A 161 5.55 -1.24 2.74
CA TRP A 161 5.83 -1.08 1.32
C TRP A 161 6.88 0.01 1.05
N LYS A 162 8.11 -0.44 0.76
CA LYS A 162 9.27 0.43 0.47
C LYS A 162 9.34 0.93 -0.98
N GLY A 163 8.33 0.64 -1.79
CA GLY A 163 8.39 0.91 -3.24
C GLY A 163 9.19 -0.15 -3.98
N LYS A 164 9.00 -0.23 -5.31
CA LYS A 164 10.14 -0.64 -6.14
C LYS A 164 11.11 0.53 -6.04
N GLN A 165 12.34 0.31 -5.61
CA GLN A 165 13.41 1.19 -6.07
C GLN A 165 13.25 1.19 -7.59
N SER A 166 12.83 2.32 -8.18
CA SER A 166 13.12 2.55 -9.59
C SER A 166 14.57 2.16 -9.70
N GLY A 167 14.90 1.13 -10.46
CA GLY A 167 16.28 0.71 -10.59
C GLY A 167 17.06 1.96 -10.94
N ARG A 168 17.73 2.55 -9.95
CA ARG A 168 18.97 3.21 -10.20
C ARG A 168 19.75 2.04 -10.73
N ARG A 169 19.78 1.90 -12.06
CA ARG A 169 21.00 1.43 -12.70
C ARG A 169 22.05 2.33 -12.06
N TYR A 170 22.65 1.86 -10.98
CA TYR A 170 24.03 2.16 -10.76
C TYR A 170 24.67 1.57 -12.00
N THR A 171 24.79 2.38 -13.07
CA THR A 171 25.96 2.25 -13.91
C THR A 171 27.09 2.40 -12.92
N VAL A 172 27.64 1.26 -12.50
CA VAL A 172 28.95 1.23 -11.86
C VAL A 172 29.84 1.86 -12.93
N ALA A 173 30.08 3.16 -12.82
CA ALA A 173 31.15 3.78 -13.57
C ALA A 173 32.39 3.03 -13.10
N GLY A 174 32.97 2.21 -13.98
CA GLY A 174 34.24 1.58 -13.70
C GLY A 174 35.26 2.65 -13.24
N PRO A 175 36.22 2.28 -12.38
CA PRO A 175 37.17 3.25 -11.83
C PRO A 175 37.81 4.07 -12.96
N ARG A 176 37.76 5.40 -12.84
CA ARG A 176 38.45 6.30 -13.75
C ARG A 176 39.93 6.30 -13.38
N TYR A 177 40.79 5.96 -14.32
CA TYR A 177 42.23 6.12 -14.18
C TYR A 177 42.68 7.39 -14.90
N CYS A 178 43.59 8.14 -14.26
CA CYS A 178 44.28 9.28 -14.87
C CYS A 178 45.69 8.81 -15.25
N ILE A 179 45.99 8.83 -16.55
CA ILE A 179 47.31 8.55 -17.10
C ILE A 179 47.72 9.78 -17.90
N ASP A 180 48.90 10.33 -17.58
CA ASP A 180 49.52 11.49 -18.24
C ASP A 180 48.59 12.72 -18.41
N GLY A 181 47.78 13.01 -17.39
CA GLY A 181 46.95 14.21 -17.33
C GLY A 181 45.71 14.20 -18.23
N LYS A 182 45.36 13.07 -18.87
CA LYS A 182 44.15 12.92 -19.67
C LYS A 182 43.18 11.89 -19.09
N TRP A 183 41.90 12.28 -18.98
CA TRP A 183 40.82 11.41 -18.52
C TRP A 183 40.24 10.60 -19.69
N SER A 184 40.25 9.26 -19.59
CA SER A 184 39.53 8.39 -20.54
C SER A 184 38.33 7.73 -19.84
N GLY A 185 37.15 7.79 -20.48
CA GLY A 185 35.88 7.34 -19.93
C GLY A 185 35.54 5.90 -20.31
N GLY A 186 35.12 5.11 -19.32
CA GLY A 186 34.64 3.74 -19.51
C GLY A 186 33.33 3.68 -20.30
N GLY A 187 33.32 2.85 -21.35
CA GLY A 187 32.14 2.55 -22.14
C GLY A 187 31.04 1.85 -21.32
N VAL A 188 29.79 2.09 -21.72
CA VAL A 188 28.60 1.51 -21.12
C VAL A 188 28.38 0.12 -21.72
N TYR A 189 28.34 -0.93 -20.90
CA TYR A 189 27.74 -2.23 -21.27
C TYR A 189 26.33 -2.32 -20.68
#